data_AF-A0A120GCG3-F1
#
_entry.id   AF-A0A120GCG3-F1
#
_cell.length_a   1.000
_cell.length_b   1.000
_cell.length_c   1.000
_cell.angle_alpha   90.00
_cell.angle_beta   90.00
_cell.angle_gamma   90.00
#
_symmetry.space_group_name_H-M   'P 1'
#
loop_
_entity.id
_entity.type
_entity.pdbx_description
1 polymer ?
#
loop_
_entity_poly.entity_id
_entity_poly.type
_entity_poly.pdbx_seq_one_letter_code
_entity_poly.pdbx_strand_id
1 'polypeptide(L)'
;MLERKMQLSTRYGLAGIGALALLTVVHRLRDNPRWSGPTSDYLLGTLPNFAAAIAIAFVLLSIWTNHKGDAAPRSVKRRFLICASISGVGLLAWEAIQTTSDRFVFDLNDIGATALGILVAGLLFWIVTPKTR
;
A
#
# COMPACT_ATOMS: atom_id res chain seq x y z
N MET A 1 22.09 25.30 14.01
CA MET A 1 21.00 24.31 14.19
C MET A 1 20.99 23.43 12.95
N LEU A 2 21.60 22.24 13.01
CA LEU A 2 21.72 21.35 11.86
C LEU A 2 20.34 20.78 11.51
N GLU A 3 19.82 21.14 10.34
CA GLU A 3 18.62 20.54 9.76
C GLU A 3 18.88 19.04 9.55
N ARG A 4 18.33 18.20 10.43
CA ARG A 4 18.52 16.74 10.35
C ARG A 4 17.66 16.23 9.19
N LYS A 5 18.25 16.07 8.00
CA LYS A 5 17.57 15.46 6.85
C LYS A 5 17.10 14.05 7.24
N MET A 6 15.78 13.86 7.27
CA MET A 6 15.18 12.56 7.58
C MET A 6 15.56 11.51 6.52
N GLN A 7 16.03 10.35 6.96
CA GLN A 7 16.45 9.24 6.10
C GLN A 7 15.30 8.76 5.19
N LEU A 8 15.65 8.28 4.00
CA LEU A 8 14.68 7.78 3.01
C LEU A 8 13.89 6.58 3.54
N SER A 9 14.56 5.64 4.21
CA SER A 9 13.92 4.48 4.84
C SER A 9 12.86 4.90 5.84
N THR A 10 13.11 5.92 6.66
CA THR A 10 12.12 6.45 7.60
C THR A 10 10.91 7.03 6.87
N ARG A 11 11.10 7.80 5.80
CA ARG A 11 9.99 8.38 5.01
C ARG A 11 9.09 7.29 4.42
N TYR A 12 9.70 6.30 3.77
CA TYR A 12 8.95 5.19 3.18
C TYR A 12 8.32 4.30 4.26
N GLY A 13 9.01 4.08 5.38
CA GLY A 13 8.49 3.36 6.53
C GLY A 13 7.24 4.02 7.11
N LEU A 14 7.25 5.34 7.30
CA LEU A 14 6.08 6.08 7.79
C LEU A 14 4.90 6.00 6.82
N ALA A 15 5.13 6.07 5.51
CA ALA A 15 4.07 5.87 4.52
C ALA A 15 3.46 4.45 4.61
N GLY A 16 4.32 3.43 4.76
CA GLY A 16 3.88 2.04 4.94
C GLY A 16 3.10 1.83 6.25
N ILE A 17 3.59 2.37 7.36
CA ILE A 17 2.91 2.32 8.66
C ILE A 17 1.57 3.05 8.61
N GLY A 18 1.51 4.22 7.94
CA GLY A 18 0.26 4.95 7.76
C GLY A 18 -0.78 4.12 7.00
N ALA A 19 -0.37 3.41 5.96
CA ALA A 19 -1.25 2.49 5.23
C ALA A 19 -1.68 1.28 6.07
N LEU A 20 -0.79 0.70 6.89
CA LEU A 20 -1.15 -0.37 7.83
C LEU A 20 -2.11 0.10 8.92
N ALA A 21 -1.95 1.34 9.40
CA ALA A 21 -2.87 1.96 10.34
C ALA A 21 -4.25 2.15 9.70
N LEU A 22 -4.31 2.62 8.46
CA LEU A 22 -5.55 2.70 7.69
C LEU A 22 -6.22 1.33 7.56
N LEU A 23 -5.46 0.29 7.17
CA LEU A 23 -5.95 -1.08 7.08
C LEU A 23 -6.55 -1.56 8.42
N THR A 24 -5.85 -1.28 9.52
CA THR A 24 -6.31 -1.64 10.87
C THR A 24 -7.63 -0.94 11.23
N VAL A 25 -7.76 0.36 10.89
CA VAL A 25 -8.99 1.12 11.11
C VAL A 25 -10.13 0.55 10.28
N VAL A 26 -9.89 0.21 9.01
CA VAL A 26 -10.91 -0.38 8.13
C VAL A 26 -11.43 -1.70 8.70
N HIS A 27 -10.55 -2.59 9.15
CA HIS A 27 -10.97 -3.83 9.81
C HIS A 27 -11.83 -3.58 11.05
N ARG A 28 -11.42 -2.63 11.91
CA ARG A 28 -12.22 -2.27 13.09
C ARG A 28 -13.59 -1.69 12.76
N LEU A 29 -13.69 -0.90 11.70
CA LEU A 29 -14.96 -0.33 11.26
C LEU A 29 -15.87 -1.40 10.66
N ARG A 30 -15.30 -2.35 9.91
CA ARG A 30 -16.03 -3.49 9.33
C ARG A 30 -16.66 -4.38 10.40
N ASP A 31 -15.98 -4.60 11.51
CA ASP A 31 -16.49 -5.42 12.62
C ASP A 31 -17.54 -4.69 13.48
N ASN A 32 -17.82 -3.41 13.21
CA ASN A 32 -18.75 -2.61 13.98
C ASN A 32 -20.13 -2.53 13.28
N PRO A 33 -21.19 -3.14 13.84
CA PRO A 33 -22.52 -3.20 13.22
C PRO A 33 -23.15 -1.83 12.95
N ARG A 34 -22.71 -0.78 13.64
CA ARG A 34 -23.20 0.61 13.45
C ARG A 34 -22.85 1.19 12.08
N TRP A 35 -21.88 0.61 11.40
CA TRP A 35 -21.47 1.01 10.06
C TRP A 35 -22.02 0.09 8.97
N SER A 36 -23.03 -0.73 9.29
CA SER A 36 -23.73 -1.54 8.30
C SER A 36 -24.64 -0.67 7.43
N GLY A 37 -24.43 -0.73 6.12
CA GLY A 37 -25.14 0.09 5.15
C GLY A 37 -24.54 -0.10 3.76
N PRO A 38 -25.31 0.00 2.66
CA PRO A 38 -24.85 -0.41 1.33
C PRO A 38 -23.53 0.24 0.89
N THR A 39 -23.38 1.54 1.12
CA THR A 39 -22.17 2.30 0.75
C THR A 39 -20.98 1.96 1.65
N SER A 40 -21.20 1.85 2.96
CA SER A 40 -20.14 1.53 3.92
C SER A 40 -19.68 0.08 3.76
N ASP A 41 -20.59 -0.86 3.50
CA ASP A 41 -20.26 -2.26 3.25
C ASP A 41 -19.41 -2.41 1.98
N TYR A 42 -19.74 -1.69 0.91
CA TYR A 42 -18.93 -1.63 -0.31
C TYR A 42 -17.53 -1.06 -0.05
N LEU A 43 -17.44 0.09 0.63
CA LEU A 43 -16.17 0.73 0.93
C LEU A 43 -15.32 -0.15 1.87
N LEU A 44 -15.90 -0.70 2.92
CA LEU A 44 -15.21 -1.56 3.89
C LEU A 44 -14.85 -2.93 3.32
N GLY A 45 -15.51 -3.36 2.24
CA GLY A 45 -15.13 -4.52 1.44
C GLY A 45 -13.84 -4.29 0.65
N THR A 46 -13.70 -3.14 -0.01
CA THR A 46 -12.64 -2.86 -0.99
C THR A 46 -11.43 -2.11 -0.42
N LEU A 47 -11.64 -1.29 0.63
CA LEU A 47 -10.58 -0.53 1.30
C LEU A 47 -9.41 -1.36 1.85
N PRO A 48 -9.59 -2.62 2.32
CA PRO A 48 -8.47 -3.44 2.76
C PRO A 48 -7.44 -3.66 1.65
N ASN A 49 -7.87 -3.98 0.43
CA ASN A 49 -6.97 -4.20 -0.71
C ASN A 49 -6.27 -2.91 -1.15
N PHE A 50 -7.00 -1.80 -1.16
CA PHE A 50 -6.41 -0.47 -1.39
C PHE A 50 -5.29 -0.16 -0.39
N ALA A 51 -5.55 -0.33 0.90
CA ALA A 51 -4.58 -0.03 1.96
C ALA A 51 -3.39 -1.01 1.93
N ALA A 52 -3.64 -2.30 1.72
CA ALA A 52 -2.61 -3.32 1.58
C ALA A 52 -1.67 -3.03 0.41
N ALA A 53 -2.21 -2.58 -0.73
CA ALA A 53 -1.41 -2.24 -1.91
C ALA A 53 -0.38 -1.14 -1.61
N ILE A 54 -0.78 -0.12 -0.86
CA ILE A 54 0.11 0.97 -0.43
C ILE A 54 1.11 0.44 0.62
N ALA A 55 0.61 -0.27 1.63
CA ALA A 55 1.42 -0.76 2.74
C ALA A 55 2.57 -1.67 2.26
N ILE A 56 2.27 -2.69 1.47
CA ILE A 56 3.26 -3.66 0.98
C ILE A 56 4.33 -2.94 0.14
N ALA A 57 3.92 -2.08 -0.79
CA ALA A 57 4.86 -1.34 -1.63
C ALA A 57 5.86 -0.51 -0.80
N PHE A 58 5.38 0.23 0.20
CA PHE A 58 6.21 1.11 1.02
C PHE A 58 7.02 0.39 2.11
N VAL A 59 6.47 -0.67 2.71
CA VAL A 59 7.20 -1.48 3.69
C VAL A 59 8.39 -2.17 3.01
N LEU A 60 8.18 -2.80 1.85
CA LEU A 60 9.27 -3.44 1.09
C LEU A 60 10.31 -2.43 0.63
N LEU A 61 9.88 -1.24 0.19
CA LEU A 61 10.80 -0.18 -0.21
C LEU A 61 11.60 0.36 0.99
N SER A 62 10.97 0.52 2.14
CA SER A 62 11.62 0.93 3.39
C SER A 62 12.72 -0.04 3.81
N ILE A 63 12.42 -1.34 3.83
CA ILE A 63 13.39 -2.39 4.14
C ILE A 63 14.57 -2.33 3.17
N TRP A 64 14.30 -2.25 1.87
CA TRP A 64 15.36 -2.20 0.86
C TRP A 64 16.25 -0.96 0.98
N THR A 65 15.65 0.21 1.20
CA THR A 65 16.41 1.46 1.37
C THR A 65 17.20 1.49 2.67
N ASN A 66 16.69 0.87 3.73
CA ASN A 66 17.43 0.69 4.97
C ASN A 66 18.72 -0.15 4.76
N HIS A 67 18.66 -1.17 3.90
CA HIS A 67 19.81 -2.02 3.58
C HIS A 67 20.81 -1.35 2.62
N LYS A 68 20.36 -0.49 1.71
CA LYS A 68 21.20 0.10 0.64
C LYS A 68 21.70 1.52 0.91
N GLY A 69 21.20 2.20 1.95
CA GLY A 69 21.67 3.55 2.31
C GLY A 69 21.38 4.59 1.23
N ASP A 70 22.39 5.40 0.86
CA ASP A 70 22.33 6.48 -0.15
C ASP A 70 22.29 5.95 -1.59
N ALA A 71 21.27 5.15 -1.89
CA ALA A 71 21.03 4.67 -3.25
C ALA A 71 20.68 5.84 -4.19
N ALA A 72 21.28 5.84 -5.38
CA ALA A 72 21.00 6.84 -6.41
C ALA A 72 19.49 6.92 -6.74
N PRO A 73 18.94 8.12 -7.05
CA PRO A 73 17.49 8.29 -7.29
C PRO A 73 16.89 7.35 -8.33
N ARG A 74 17.65 7.01 -9.39
CA ARG A 74 17.23 6.07 -10.43
C ARG A 74 17.06 4.65 -9.89
N SER A 75 17.92 4.24 -8.95
CA SER A 75 17.86 2.93 -8.29
C SER A 75 16.61 2.84 -7.41
N VAL A 76 16.32 3.91 -6.65
CA VAL A 76 15.13 4.00 -5.79
C VAL A 76 13.83 3.92 -6.60
N LYS A 77 13.73 4.65 -7.73
CA LYS A 77 12.56 4.58 -8.62
C LYS A 77 12.33 3.18 -9.18
N ARG A 78 13.38 2.55 -9.72
CA ARG A 78 13.28 1.18 -10.23
C ARG A 78 12.86 0.21 -9.14
N ARG A 79 13.38 0.38 -7.92
CA ARG A 79 13.01 -0.46 -6.80
C ARG A 79 11.56 -0.26 -6.38
N PHE A 80 11.08 0.98 -6.31
CA PHE A 80 9.68 1.26 -6.04
C PHE A 80 8.77 0.55 -7.03
N LEU A 81 9.07 0.62 -8.33
CA LEU A 81 8.29 -0.10 -9.35
C LEU A 81 8.26 -1.61 -9.08
N ILE A 82 9.40 -2.23 -8.73
CA ILE A 82 9.45 -3.65 -8.36
C ILE A 82 8.59 -3.93 -7.12
N CYS A 83 8.69 -3.12 -6.07
CA CYS A 83 7.88 -3.29 -4.86
C CYS A 83 6.38 -3.12 -5.12
N ALA A 84 5.99 -2.14 -5.94
CA ALA A 84 4.62 -1.93 -6.36
C ALA A 84 4.11 -3.09 -7.23
N SER A 85 4.93 -3.61 -8.14
CA SER A 85 4.58 -4.80 -8.93
C SER A 85 4.41 -6.04 -8.06
N ILE A 86 5.31 -6.27 -7.09
CA ILE A 86 5.17 -7.37 -6.12
C ILE A 86 3.86 -7.23 -5.35
N SER A 87 3.53 -6.02 -4.89
CA SER A 87 2.28 -5.76 -4.19
C SER A 87 1.06 -6.02 -5.06
N GLY A 88 1.04 -5.49 -6.28
CA GLY A 88 -0.09 -5.64 -7.20
C GLY A 88 -0.31 -7.09 -7.60
N VAL A 89 0.76 -7.78 -8.05
CA VAL A 89 0.68 -9.20 -8.42
C VAL A 89 0.32 -10.06 -7.21
N GLY A 90 0.89 -9.78 -6.04
CA GLY A 90 0.57 -10.51 -4.81
C GLY A 90 -0.89 -10.40 -4.42
N LEU A 91 -1.49 -9.20 -4.51
CA LEU A 91 -2.91 -9.00 -4.22
C LEU A 91 -3.82 -9.60 -5.30
N LEU A 92 -3.48 -9.45 -6.59
CA LEU A 92 -4.25 -10.10 -7.65
C LEU A 92 -4.21 -11.64 -7.54
N ALA A 93 -3.06 -12.19 -7.19
CA ALA A 93 -2.93 -13.63 -6.93
C ALA A 93 -3.73 -14.04 -5.67
N TRP A 94 -3.74 -13.19 -4.64
CA TRP A 94 -4.54 -13.41 -3.45
C TRP A 94 -6.04 -13.47 -3.76
N GLU A 95 -6.55 -12.53 -4.56
CA GLU A 95 -7.94 -12.53 -5.04
C GLU A 95 -8.26 -13.80 -5.84
N ALA A 96 -7.36 -14.21 -6.75
CA ALA A 96 -7.53 -15.44 -7.50
C ALA A 96 -7.59 -16.68 -6.59
N ILE A 97 -6.73 -16.76 -5.56
CA ILE A 97 -6.77 -17.85 -4.58
C ILE A 97 -8.08 -17.80 -3.77
N GLN A 98 -8.59 -16.61 -3.44
CA GLN A 98 -9.83 -16.47 -2.66
C GLN A 98 -11.05 -17.10 -3.37
N THR A 99 -11.08 -17.08 -4.70
CA THR A 99 -12.15 -17.72 -5.50
C THR A 99 -12.21 -19.24 -5.37
N THR A 100 -11.16 -19.89 -4.85
CA THR A 100 -11.15 -21.34 -4.59
C THR A 100 -11.90 -21.74 -3.31
N SER A 101 -12.36 -20.76 -2.51
CA SER A 101 -13.20 -20.99 -1.34
C SER A 101 -14.67 -20.81 -1.70
N ASP A 102 -15.53 -21.76 -1.32
CA ASP A 102 -16.98 -21.80 -1.60
C ASP A 102 -17.79 -20.58 -1.09
N ARG A 103 -17.13 -19.59 -0.45
CA ARG A 103 -17.74 -18.42 0.17
C ARG A 103 -17.47 -17.08 -0.55
N PHE A 104 -16.57 -17.01 -1.53
CA PHE A 104 -16.15 -15.74 -2.12
C PHE A 104 -16.14 -15.76 -3.65
N VAL A 105 -16.90 -14.84 -4.25
CA VAL A 105 -16.96 -14.59 -5.69
C VAL A 105 -15.87 -13.58 -6.04
N PHE A 106 -15.19 -13.78 -7.17
CA PHE A 106 -14.20 -12.83 -7.70
C PHE A 106 -14.80 -11.41 -7.77
N ASP A 107 -14.28 -10.48 -6.96
CA ASP A 107 -14.77 -9.11 -6.93
C ASP A 107 -13.89 -8.19 -7.80
N LEU A 108 -14.46 -7.74 -8.92
CA LEU A 108 -13.83 -6.75 -9.79
C LEU A 108 -13.51 -5.44 -9.05
N ASN A 109 -14.24 -5.15 -7.98
CA ASN A 109 -14.01 -3.96 -7.17
C ASN A 109 -12.71 -4.05 -6.37
N ASP A 110 -12.29 -5.25 -5.96
CA ASP A 110 -11.02 -5.47 -5.25
C ASP A 110 -9.81 -5.32 -6.16
N ILE A 111 -9.96 -5.71 -7.44
CA ILE A 111 -8.98 -5.40 -8.49
C ILE A 111 -8.89 -3.89 -8.70
N GLY A 112 -10.04 -3.22 -8.79
CA GLY A 112 -10.10 -1.76 -8.90
C GLY A 112 -9.44 -1.05 -7.72
N ALA A 113 -9.70 -1.52 -6.50
CA ALA A 113 -9.13 -1.00 -5.27
C ALA A 113 -7.62 -1.23 -5.20
N THR A 114 -7.14 -2.40 -5.62
CA THR A 114 -5.71 -2.71 -5.74
C THR A 114 -5.03 -1.76 -6.74
N ALA A 115 -5.62 -1.59 -7.92
CA ALA A 115 -5.09 -0.67 -8.94
C ALA A 115 -5.04 0.78 -8.43
N LEU A 116 -6.12 1.24 -7.79
CA LEU A 116 -6.17 2.57 -7.18
C LEU A 116 -5.13 2.73 -6.06
N GLY A 117 -4.94 1.71 -5.23
CA GLY A 117 -3.93 1.68 -4.18
C GLY A 117 -2.51 1.79 -4.73
N ILE A 118 -2.20 1.09 -5.82
CA ILE A 118 -0.90 1.23 -6.52
C ILE A 118 -0.72 2.62 -7.12
N LEU A 119 -1.77 3.20 -7.72
CA LEU A 119 -1.72 4.57 -8.24
C LEU A 119 -1.43 5.59 -7.12
N VAL A 120 -2.16 5.49 -6.00
CA VAL A 120 -1.94 6.33 -4.82
C VAL A 120 -0.55 6.11 -4.24
N ALA A 121 -0.05 4.87 -4.21
CA ALA A 121 1.32 4.59 -3.78
C ALA A 121 2.35 5.29 -4.67
N GLY A 122 2.12 5.35 -5.98
CA GLY A 122 2.95 6.09 -6.94
C GLY A 122 2.95 7.60 -6.67
N LEU A 123 1.78 8.18 -6.39
CA LEU A 123 1.65 9.59 -6.02
C LEU A 123 2.37 9.88 -4.71
N LEU A 124 2.14 9.06 -3.68
CA LEU A 124 2.83 9.18 -2.40
C LEU A 124 4.33 9.08 -2.58
N PHE A 125 4.81 8.15 -3.40
CA PHE A 125 6.23 7.98 -3.67
C PHE A 125 6.82 9.25 -4.26
N TRP A 126 6.13 9.89 -5.20
CA TRP A 126 6.57 11.16 -5.76
C TRP A 126 6.61 12.30 -4.74
N ILE A 127 5.68 12.33 -3.79
CA ILE A 127 5.62 13.33 -2.72
C ILE A 127 6.74 13.12 -1.69
N VAL A 128 6.95 11.88 -1.23
CA VAL A 128 7.88 11.59 -0.13
C VAL A 128 9.34 11.45 -0.59
N THR A 129 9.57 11.16 -1.88
CA THR A 129 10.91 11.04 -2.46
C THR A 129 11.46 12.44 -2.76
N PRO A 130 12.62 12.81 -2.19
CA PRO A 130 13.24 14.09 -2.50
C PRO A 130 13.59 14.18 -3.99
N LYS A 131 13.23 15.30 -4.62
CA LYS A 131 13.71 15.66 -5.96
C LYS A 131 15.14 16.15 -5.78
N THR A 132 16.13 15.34 -6.15
CA THR A 132 17.53 15.77 -6.23
C THR A 132 17.60 17.05 -7.08
N ARG A 133 18.00 18.16 -6.46
CA ARG A 133 18.65 19.30 -7.13
C ARG A 133 20.09 18.91 -7.41
#